data_AF-A0A851GKF4-F1
#
_entry.id   AF-A0A851GKF4-F1
#
_cell.length_a   1.000
_cell.length_b   1.000
_cell.length_c   1.000
_cell.angle_alpha   90.00
_cell.angle_beta   90.00
_cell.angle_gamma   90.00
#
_symmetry.space_group_name_H-M   'P 1'
#
loop_
_entity.id
_entity.type
_entity.pdbx_description
1 polymer ?
#
loop_
_entity_poly.entity_id
_entity_poly.type
_entity_poly.pdbx_seq_one_letter_code
_entity_poly.pdbx_strand_id
1 'polypeptide(L)'
;MIEVIEKSLLNHNTKRTTCQMAGISTSTLYHWLSVGETAKSGLKRELWVTVNKAQSISKTILVNQIAKDSSWQSKAWLLERMYPNEFGRQQKVNHTTGADGESLNTMPPPIINIIMQDTDEESPWIYDVDPT
;
A
#
# COMPACT_ATOMS: atom_id res chain seq x y z
N MET A 1 -25.70 -11.75 -1.16
CA MET A 1 -24.71 -10.66 -0.94
C MET A 1 -23.40 -11.18 -0.39
N ILE A 2 -23.36 -11.81 0.79
CA ILE A 2 -22.12 -12.39 1.38
C ILE A 2 -21.40 -13.32 0.40
N GLU A 3 -22.14 -14.22 -0.27
CA GLU A 3 -21.60 -15.13 -1.28
C GLU A 3 -20.94 -14.40 -2.47
N VAL A 4 -21.51 -13.27 -2.91
CA VAL A 4 -20.92 -12.45 -3.99
C VAL A 4 -19.60 -11.83 -3.53
N ILE A 5 -19.56 -11.37 -2.28
CA ILE A 5 -18.35 -10.83 -1.65
C ILE A 5 -17.27 -11.92 -1.56
N GLU A 6 -17.63 -13.10 -1.07
CA GLU A 6 -16.74 -14.25 -0.96
C GLU A 6 -16.15 -14.64 -2.33
N LYS A 7 -17.00 -14.92 -3.32
CA LYS A 7 -16.56 -15.30 -4.67
C LYS A 7 -15.67 -14.24 -5.30
N SER A 8 -16.00 -12.96 -5.12
CA SER A 8 -15.19 -11.85 -5.64
C SER A 8 -13.79 -11.84 -5.02
N LEU A 9 -13.68 -12.02 -3.70
CA LEU A 9 -12.39 -12.05 -2.99
C LEU A 9 -11.55 -13.29 -3.33
N LEU A 10 -12.20 -14.44 -3.52
CA LEU A 10 -11.51 -15.66 -3.97
C LEU A 10 -10.83 -15.46 -5.33
N ASN A 11 -11.41 -14.63 -6.21
CA ASN A 11 -10.86 -14.25 -7.51
C ASN A 11 -9.83 -13.11 -7.46
N HIS A 12 -9.26 -12.82 -6.29
CA HIS A 12 -8.23 -11.79 -6.07
C HIS A 12 -8.68 -10.35 -6.40
N ASN A 13 -10.00 -10.08 -6.36
CA ASN A 13 -10.50 -8.73 -6.59
C ASN A 13 -10.20 -7.79 -5.41
N THR A 14 -10.10 -6.49 -5.73
CA THR A 14 -9.99 -5.44 -4.71
C THR A 14 -11.31 -5.27 -3.95
N LYS A 15 -11.24 -4.81 -2.69
CA LYS A 15 -12.43 -4.49 -1.89
C LYS A 15 -13.40 -3.55 -2.61
N ARG A 16 -12.89 -2.58 -3.39
CA ARG A 16 -13.71 -1.66 -4.20
C ARG A 16 -14.52 -2.41 -5.26
N THR A 17 -13.87 -3.26 -6.06
CA THR A 17 -14.52 -4.10 -7.07
C THR A 17 -15.54 -5.03 -6.42
N THR A 18 -15.18 -5.66 -5.30
CA THR A 18 -16.08 -6.52 -4.53
C THR A 18 -17.33 -5.77 -4.05
N CYS A 19 -17.19 -4.53 -3.57
CA CYS A 19 -18.33 -3.69 -3.17
C CYS A 19 -19.24 -3.36 -4.35
N GLN A 20 -18.67 -3.00 -5.51
CA GLN A 20 -19.43 -2.73 -6.74
C GLN A 20 -20.21 -3.97 -7.19
N MET A 21 -19.58 -5.15 -7.19
CA MET A 21 -20.25 -6.42 -7.53
C MET A 21 -21.37 -6.77 -6.55
N ALA A 22 -21.21 -6.45 -5.27
CA ALA A 22 -22.19 -6.70 -4.23
C ALA A 22 -23.28 -5.63 -4.11
N GLY A 23 -23.19 -4.52 -4.87
CA GLY A 23 -24.15 -3.42 -4.84
C GLY A 23 -24.11 -2.59 -3.55
N ILE A 24 -22.96 -2.51 -2.88
CA ILE A 24 -22.78 -1.74 -1.64
C ILE A 24 -21.67 -0.71 -1.77
N SER A 25 -21.71 0.34 -0.94
CA SER A 25 -20.59 1.28 -0.83
C SER A 25 -19.42 0.65 -0.06
N THR A 26 -18.21 1.12 -0.32
CA THR A 26 -17.03 0.71 0.47
C THR A 26 -17.17 1.06 1.94
N SER A 27 -17.70 2.24 2.25
CA SER A 27 -17.98 2.68 3.63
C SER A 27 -18.89 1.68 4.36
N THR A 28 -19.95 1.22 3.70
CA THR A 28 -20.86 0.20 4.24
C THR A 28 -20.13 -1.09 4.57
N LEU A 29 -19.27 -1.58 3.65
CA LEU A 29 -18.49 -2.79 3.90
C LEU A 29 -17.58 -2.63 5.11
N TYR A 30 -16.80 -1.55 5.18
CA TYR A 30 -15.88 -1.32 6.30
C TYR A 30 -16.61 -1.18 7.63
N HIS A 31 -17.74 -0.48 7.66
CA HIS A 31 -18.57 -0.37 8.86
C HIS A 31 -19.08 -1.74 9.31
N TRP A 32 -19.59 -2.58 8.39
CA TRP A 32 -20.04 -3.93 8.75
C TRP A 32 -18.91 -4.83 9.22
N LEU A 33 -17.72 -4.75 8.61
CA LEU A 33 -16.56 -5.51 9.04
C LEU A 33 -16.11 -5.08 10.45
N SER A 34 -16.07 -3.78 10.73
CA SER A 34 -15.73 -3.26 12.06
C SER A 34 -16.71 -3.77 13.14
N VAL A 35 -18.01 -3.74 12.85
CA VAL A 35 -19.01 -4.29 13.78
C VAL A 35 -18.91 -5.83 13.88
N GLY A 36 -18.65 -6.50 12.78
CA GLY A 36 -18.53 -7.97 12.72
C GLY A 36 -17.30 -8.51 13.43
N GLU A 37 -16.25 -7.71 13.58
CA GLU A 37 -15.04 -8.07 14.30
C GLU A 37 -15.30 -8.32 15.79
N THR A 38 -16.10 -7.46 16.42
CA THR A 38 -16.41 -7.54 17.87
C THR A 38 -17.71 -8.28 18.17
N ALA A 39 -18.58 -8.48 17.17
CA ALA A 39 -19.83 -9.20 17.34
C ALA A 39 -19.61 -10.69 17.65
N LYS A 40 -20.41 -11.25 18.56
CA LYS A 40 -20.38 -12.69 18.89
C LYS A 40 -21.16 -13.55 17.88
N SER A 41 -22.16 -12.97 17.22
CA SER A 41 -23.05 -13.66 16.28
C SER A 41 -23.72 -12.67 15.31
N GLY A 42 -24.48 -13.19 14.35
CA GLY A 42 -25.27 -12.41 13.40
C GLY A 42 -24.57 -12.15 12.06
N LEU A 43 -25.30 -11.54 11.14
CA LEU A 43 -24.91 -11.42 9.73
C LEU A 43 -23.59 -10.65 9.51
N LYS A 44 -23.34 -9.60 10.31
CA LYS A 44 -22.08 -8.85 10.23
C LYS A 44 -20.89 -9.68 10.72
N ARG A 45 -21.09 -10.50 11.76
CA ARG A 45 -20.07 -11.45 12.24
C ARG A 45 -19.77 -12.49 11.18
N GLU A 46 -20.81 -13.08 10.59
CA GLU A 46 -20.68 -14.03 9.48
C GLU A 46 -19.90 -13.42 8.31
N LEU A 47 -20.27 -12.22 7.88
CA LEU A 47 -19.55 -11.49 6.83
C LEU A 47 -18.07 -11.30 7.18
N TRP A 48 -17.76 -10.88 8.40
CA TRP A 48 -16.37 -10.70 8.83
C TRP A 48 -15.57 -12.02 8.78
N VAL A 49 -16.14 -13.12 9.27
CA VAL A 49 -15.50 -14.44 9.20
C VAL A 49 -15.29 -14.86 7.75
N THR A 50 -16.32 -14.72 6.91
CA THR A 50 -16.27 -15.10 5.50
C THR A 50 -15.22 -14.28 4.74
N VAL A 51 -15.13 -12.97 4.97
CA VAL A 51 -14.11 -12.13 4.31
C VAL A 51 -12.70 -12.55 4.71
N ASN A 52 -12.43 -12.75 6.00
CA ASN A 52 -11.10 -13.18 6.47
C ASN A 52 -10.72 -14.57 5.92
N LYS A 53 -11.68 -15.49 5.91
CA LYS A 53 -11.50 -16.83 5.35
C LYS A 53 -11.21 -16.76 3.85
N ALA A 54 -12.02 -16.03 3.09
CA ALA A 54 -11.87 -15.88 1.64
C ALA A 54 -10.51 -15.27 1.27
N GLN A 55 -10.05 -14.24 1.99
CA GLN A 55 -8.73 -13.65 1.79
C GLN A 55 -7.61 -14.64 2.07
N SER A 56 -7.72 -15.42 3.16
CA SER A 56 -6.73 -16.47 3.48
C SER A 56 -6.66 -17.55 2.40
N ILE A 57 -7.82 -18.02 1.92
CA ILE A 57 -7.89 -19.01 0.83
C ILE A 57 -7.32 -18.44 -0.47
N SER A 58 -7.73 -17.22 -0.84
CA SER A 58 -7.25 -16.49 -2.01
C SER A 58 -5.72 -16.36 -2.02
N LYS A 59 -5.13 -15.99 -0.88
CA LYS A 59 -3.67 -15.97 -0.69
C LYS A 59 -3.03 -17.33 -0.93
N THR A 60 -3.56 -18.39 -0.33
CA THR A 60 -3.05 -19.77 -0.50
C THR A 60 -3.14 -20.24 -1.95
N ILE A 61 -4.21 -19.88 -2.67
CA ILE A 61 -4.35 -20.18 -4.09
C ILE A 61 -3.21 -19.53 -4.90
N LEU A 62 -2.92 -18.24 -4.67
CA LEU A 62 -1.82 -17.55 -5.36
C LEU A 62 -0.47 -18.22 -5.08
N VAL A 63 -0.17 -18.51 -3.80
CA VAL A 63 1.09 -19.18 -3.41
C VAL A 63 1.24 -20.53 -4.12
N ASN A 64 0.17 -21.33 -4.14
CA ASN A 64 0.18 -22.62 -4.81
C ASN A 64 0.34 -22.50 -6.33
N GLN A 65 -0.23 -21.47 -6.95
CA GLN A 65 -0.09 -21.23 -8.38
C GLN A 65 1.33 -20.76 -8.73
N ILE A 66 1.91 -19.86 -7.94
CA ILE A 66 3.30 -19.39 -8.08
C ILE A 66 4.26 -20.58 -8.04
N ALA A 67 4.08 -21.49 -7.07
CA ALA A 67 4.96 -22.65 -6.91
C ALA A 67 4.94 -23.64 -8.10
N LYS A 68 3.90 -23.60 -8.93
CA LYS A 68 3.70 -24.55 -10.05
C LYS A 68 3.92 -23.92 -11.44
N ASP A 69 4.08 -22.60 -11.51
CA ASP A 69 4.13 -21.86 -12.77
C ASP A 69 5.58 -21.48 -13.13
N SER A 70 5.97 -21.70 -14.38
CA SER A 70 7.27 -21.27 -14.90
C SER A 70 7.35 -19.76 -15.09
N SER A 71 6.22 -19.07 -15.25
CA SER A 71 6.07 -17.62 -15.42
C SER A 71 5.38 -16.98 -14.21
N TRP A 72 5.92 -17.25 -13.03
CA TRP A 72 5.29 -16.92 -11.75
C TRP A 72 5.35 -15.43 -11.36
N GLN A 73 6.19 -14.62 -12.01
CA GLN A 73 6.52 -13.25 -11.60
C GLN A 73 5.28 -12.35 -11.49
N SER A 74 4.37 -12.42 -12.48
CA SER A 74 3.13 -11.62 -12.47
C SER A 74 2.24 -11.94 -11.28
N LYS A 75 2.17 -13.22 -10.87
CA LYS A 75 1.38 -13.66 -9.71
C LYS A 75 2.05 -13.27 -8.40
N ALA A 76 3.38 -13.36 -8.31
CA ALA A 76 4.12 -12.88 -7.15
C ALA A 76 3.96 -11.37 -6.95
N TRP A 77 4.04 -10.57 -8.03
CA TRP A 77 3.78 -9.13 -7.93
C TRP A 77 2.36 -8.80 -7.46
N LEU A 78 1.36 -9.57 -7.92
CA LEU A 78 0.00 -9.42 -7.41
C LEU A 78 -0.07 -9.76 -5.91
N LEU A 79 0.56 -10.86 -5.48
CA LEU A 79 0.61 -11.28 -4.09
C LEU A 79 1.26 -10.21 -3.19
N GLU A 80 2.42 -9.67 -3.61
CA GLU A 80 3.13 -8.60 -2.91
C GLU A 80 2.26 -7.34 -2.75
N ARG A 81 1.52 -6.95 -3.79
CA ARG A 81 0.64 -5.77 -3.75
C ARG A 81 -0.61 -5.96 -2.89
N MET A 82 -1.15 -7.18 -2.86
CA MET A 82 -2.33 -7.48 -2.04
C MET A 82 -1.99 -7.67 -0.57
N TYR A 83 -0.81 -8.21 -0.27
CA TYR A 83 -0.37 -8.56 1.08
C TYR A 83 1.04 -8.00 1.38
N PRO A 84 1.24 -6.67 1.31
CA PRO A 84 2.56 -6.05 1.43
C PRO A 84 3.21 -6.27 2.80
N ASN A 85 2.42 -6.41 3.86
CA ASN A 85 2.95 -6.66 5.21
C ASN A 85 3.58 -8.06 5.33
N GLU A 86 3.09 -9.04 4.56
CA GLU A 86 3.55 -10.43 4.63
C GLU A 86 4.61 -10.76 3.57
N PHE A 87 4.45 -10.23 2.35
CA PHE A 87 5.30 -10.57 1.19
C PHE A 87 6.09 -9.38 0.64
N GLY A 88 5.85 -8.17 1.14
CA GLY A 88 6.57 -6.99 0.72
C GLY A 88 8.05 -7.07 1.10
N ARG A 89 8.90 -6.44 0.28
CA ARG A 89 10.35 -6.39 0.48
C ARG A 89 10.67 -5.72 1.82
N GLN A 90 11.33 -6.45 2.71
CA GLN A 90 11.85 -5.91 3.96
C GLN A 90 13.21 -5.26 3.70
N GLN A 91 13.27 -3.93 3.72
CA GLN A 91 14.56 -3.23 3.70
C GLN A 91 15.14 -3.20 5.10
N LYS A 92 16.14 -4.06 5.37
CA LYS A 92 16.98 -3.92 6.55
C LYS A 92 17.99 -2.80 6.30
N VAL A 93 17.66 -1.60 6.75
CA VAL A 93 18.62 -0.48 6.77
C VAL A 93 19.54 -0.72 7.96
N ASN A 94 20.70 -1.32 7.70
CA ASN A 94 21.76 -1.34 8.69
C ASN A 94 22.37 0.06 8.71
N HIS A 95 22.03 0.86 9.71
CA HIS A 95 22.78 2.08 10.01
C HIS A 95 24.17 1.63 10.49
N THR A 96 25.15 1.58 9.59
CA THR A 96 26.55 1.58 9.99
C THR A 96 26.80 2.98 10.52
N THR A 97 26.59 3.19 11.81
CA THR A 97 27.18 4.34 12.49
C THR A 97 28.67 4.31 12.17
N GLY A 98 29.25 5.47 11.81
CA GLY A 98 30.69 5.60 11.58
C GLY A 98 31.48 5.03 12.76
N ALA A 99 32.79 4.84 12.58
CA ALA A 99 33.72 4.04 13.39
C ALA A 99 33.57 4.05 14.94
N ASP A 100 32.80 4.98 15.51
CA ASP A 100 32.72 5.29 16.93
C ASP A 100 31.30 5.14 17.53
N GLY A 101 30.28 4.70 16.77
CA GLY A 101 28.98 4.34 17.34
C GLY A 101 28.13 5.51 17.90
N GLU A 102 28.46 6.76 17.58
CA GLU A 102 27.71 7.94 18.05
C GLU A 102 26.31 8.10 17.44
N SER A 103 25.33 8.44 18.29
CA SER A 103 23.93 8.64 17.91
C SER A 103 23.72 9.87 17.03
N LEU A 104 22.80 9.81 16.06
CA LEU A 104 22.44 10.91 15.15
C LEU A 104 21.85 12.17 15.83
N ASN A 105 21.70 12.19 17.16
CA ASN A 105 21.09 13.30 17.91
C ASN A 105 22.10 14.38 18.34
N THR A 106 23.39 14.25 18.05
CA THR A 106 24.43 15.22 18.47
C THR A 106 25.13 15.92 17.31
N MET A 107 24.74 15.67 16.05
CA MET A 107 25.31 16.44 14.94
C MET A 107 24.76 17.88 14.98
N PRO A 108 25.62 18.92 15.09
CA PRO A 108 25.17 20.28 14.82
C PRO A 108 24.65 20.32 13.37
N PRO A 109 23.55 21.05 13.10
CA PRO A 109 23.00 21.13 11.76
C PRO A 109 24.10 21.59 10.79
N PRO A 110 24.25 20.96 9.61
CA PRO A 110 25.28 21.34 8.67
C PRO A 110 25.07 22.80 8.26
N ILE A 111 26.10 23.62 8.42
CA ILE A 111 26.11 24.98 7.89
C ILE A 111 26.16 24.84 6.37
N ILE A 112 25.02 25.04 5.71
CA ILE A 112 24.96 25.14 4.25
C ILE A 112 25.51 26.52 3.89
N ASN A 113 26.78 26.57 3.47
CA ASN A 113 27.27 27.72 2.72
C ASN A 113 26.65 27.64 1.33
N ILE A 114 25.54 28.38 1.14
CA ILE A 114 25.03 28.65 -0.20
C ILE A 114 26.10 29.53 -0.87
N ILE A 115 26.96 28.89 -1.65
CA ILE A 115 27.76 29.60 -2.63
C ILE A 115 26.75 30.09 -3.66
N MET A 116 26.41 31.39 -3.61
CA MET A 116 25.80 32.06 -4.75
C MET A 116 26.81 31.90 -5.89
N GLN A 117 26.57 30.93 -6.77
CA GLN A 117 27.19 30.99 -8.08
C GLN A 117 26.48 32.14 -8.76
N ASP A 118 27.16 33.29 -8.85
CA ASP A 118 26.84 34.31 -9.83
C ASP A 118 27.02 33.65 -11.20
N THR A 119 25.98 32.95 -11.65
CA THR A 119 25.79 32.69 -13.07
C THR A 119 25.28 34.01 -13.63
N ASP A 120 26.21 34.81 -14.13
CA ASP A 120 25.96 35.90 -15.06
C ASP A 120 25.34 35.32 -16.36
N GLU A 121 24.14 34.76 -16.26
CA GLU A 121 23.26 34.51 -17.38
C GLU A 121 22.15 35.54 -17.28
N GLU A 122 22.25 36.56 -18.14
CA GLU A 122 21.17 37.50 -18.42
C GLU A 122 19.85 36.72 -18.56
N SER A 123 18.93 36.98 -17.63
CA SER A 123 17.63 36.33 -17.63
C SER A 123 16.88 36.66 -18.93
N PRO A 124 16.45 35.68 -19.74
CA PRO A 124 15.79 35.95 -21.03
C PRO A 124 14.38 36.56 -20.92
N TRP A 125 13.90 36.86 -19.70
CA TRP A 125 12.55 37.32 -19.44
C TRP A 125 12.50 38.80 -19.09
N ILE A 126 13.00 39.66 -19.98
CA ILE A 126 12.59 41.06 -19.97
C ILE A 126 11.11 41.09 -20.34
N TYR A 127 10.24 41.31 -19.35
CA TYR A 127 8.87 41.73 -19.61
C TYR A 127 8.92 43.19 -20.01
N ASP A 128 8.67 43.48 -21.28
CA ASP A 128 8.39 44.84 -21.73
C ASP A 128 7.16 45.35 -20.98
N VAL A 129 7.38 46.29 -20.06
CA VAL A 129 6.29 47.01 -19.42
C VAL A 129 5.84 48.06 -20.41
N ASP A 130 4.71 47.79 -21.09
CA ASP A 130 4.05 48.76 -21.98
C ASP A 130 3.79 50.07 -21.20
N PRO A 131 4.33 51.21 -21.65
CA PRO A 131 3.99 52.49 -21.04
C PRO A 131 2.59 52.90 -21.49
N THR A 132 1.78 53.30 -20.51
CA THR A 132 0.43 53.87 -20.69
C THR A 132 0.48 55.30 -21.22
#